data_AF-A0A2V9SUA1-F1
#
_entry.id   AF-A0A2V9SUA1-F1
#
_cell.length_a   1.000
_cell.length_b   1.000
_cell.length_c   1.000
_cell.angle_alpha   90.00
_cell.angle_beta   90.00
_cell.angle_gamma   90.00
#
_symmetry.space_group_name_H-M   'P 1'
#
loop_
_entity.id
_entity.type
_entity.pdbx_description
1 polymer ?
#
loop_
_entity_poly.entity_id
_entity_poly.type
_entity_poly.pdbx_seq_one_letter_code
_entity_poly.pdbx_strand_id
1 'polypeptide(L)'
;MVSKCANPQCGAAFLYLHQGKLFRIETDAGWPQDPPDPSARKPIRRLEYFWLCDDCAAQMTLARKDGAVVTAPNVATRSAATAS
;
A
#
# COMPACT_ATOMS: atom_id res chain seq x y z
N MET A 1 -7.10 8.64 -6.27
CA MET A 1 -8.34 7.84 -6.16
C MET A 1 -7.97 6.40 -6.51
N VAL A 2 -8.38 5.42 -5.70
CA VAL A 2 -8.09 4.00 -5.95
C VAL A 2 -9.10 3.49 -6.97
N SER A 3 -8.64 2.95 -8.11
CA SER A 3 -9.52 2.51 -9.19
C SER A 3 -9.31 1.04 -9.60
N LYS A 4 -8.16 0.45 -9.25
CA LYS A 4 -7.79 -0.92 -9.64
C LYS A 4 -6.96 -1.60 -8.57
N CYS A 5 -6.82 -2.92 -8.70
CA CYS A 5 -5.93 -3.72 -7.88
C CYS A 5 -4.49 -3.21 -7.99
N ALA A 6 -3.82 -3.11 -6.85
CA ALA A 6 -2.42 -2.67 -6.75
C ALA A 6 -1.42 -3.73 -7.22
N ASN A 7 -1.85 -4.99 -7.38
CA ASN A 7 -1.05 -6.00 -8.06
C ASN A 7 -0.98 -5.68 -9.57
N PRO A 8 0.20 -5.38 -10.14
CA PRO A 8 0.34 -5.02 -11.54
C PRO A 8 -0.11 -6.11 -12.53
N GLN A 9 -0.15 -7.37 -12.10
CA GLN A 9 -0.58 -8.50 -12.90
C GLN A 9 -2.10 -8.76 -12.81
N CYS A 10 -2.84 -7.95 -12.04
CA CYS A 10 -4.28 -8.10 -11.83
C CYS A 10 -5.05 -6.94 -12.46
N GLY A 11 -6.07 -7.27 -13.27
CA GLY A 11 -6.94 -6.29 -13.93
C GLY A 11 -8.20 -5.89 -13.15
N ALA A 12 -8.37 -6.36 -11.91
CA ALA A 12 -9.60 -6.13 -11.15
C ALA A 12 -9.83 -4.63 -10.86
N ALA A 13 -11.05 -4.16 -11.13
CA ALA A 13 -11.48 -2.80 -10.83
C ALA A 13 -12.00 -2.69 -9.39
N PHE A 14 -11.77 -1.54 -8.76
CA PHE A 14 -12.30 -1.26 -7.43
C PHE A 14 -13.74 -0.73 -7.53
N LEU A 15 -14.72 -1.64 -7.43
CA LEU A 15 -16.15 -1.31 -7.58
C LEU A 15 -16.88 -1.23 -6.24
N TYR A 16 -16.50 -2.08 -5.27
CA TYR A 16 -17.23 -2.25 -4.01
C TYR A 16 -16.28 -2.20 -2.81
N LEU A 17 -16.65 -1.40 -1.80
CA LEU A 17 -15.85 -1.21 -0.58
C LEU A 17 -15.71 -2.47 0.29
N HIS A 18 -16.63 -3.43 0.17
CA HIS A 18 -16.62 -4.67 0.94
C HIS A 18 -15.78 -5.79 0.32
N GLN A 19 -15.27 -5.58 -0.90
CA GLN A 19 -14.41 -6.54 -1.59
C GLN A 19 -12.96 -6.16 -1.43
N GLY A 20 -12.10 -7.15 -1.22
CA GLY A 20 -10.67 -6.99 -1.10
C GLY A 20 -10.24 -6.29 0.19
N LYS A 21 -9.06 -5.68 0.14
CA LYS A 21 -8.43 -5.04 1.29
C LYS A 21 -7.80 -3.71 0.91
N LEU A 22 -8.18 -2.67 1.65
CA LEU A 22 -7.55 -1.36 1.58
C LEU A 22 -6.32 -1.30 2.48
N PHE A 23 -5.25 -0.76 1.92
CA PHE A 23 -3.99 -0.50 2.59
C PHE A 23 -3.77 0.99 2.65
N ARG A 24 -3.38 1.48 3.82
CA ARG A 24 -3.03 2.87 4.07
C ARG A 24 -1.52 2.96 4.25
N ILE A 25 -0.85 3.69 3.38
CA ILE A 25 0.61 3.81 3.39
C ILE A 25 0.99 5.28 3.46
N GLU A 26 1.80 5.63 4.45
CA GLU A 26 2.43 6.96 4.54
C GLU A 26 3.61 7.01 3.57
N THR A 27 3.57 7.92 2.59
CA THR A 27 4.68 8.33 1.71
C THR A 27 5.31 9.60 2.27
N ASP A 28 6.64 9.67 2.26
CA ASP A 28 7.31 10.95 2.45
C ASP A 28 7.06 11.76 1.17
N ALA A 29 6.22 12.82 1.24
CA ALA A 29 6.28 13.82 0.19
C ALA A 29 7.60 14.55 0.41
N GLY A 30 8.41 14.63 -0.64
CA GLY A 30 9.75 15.19 -0.58
C GLY A 30 9.81 16.54 0.14
N TRP A 31 11.01 16.89 0.57
CA TRP A 31 11.30 18.18 1.19
C TRP A 31 10.72 19.32 0.35
N PRO A 32 10.13 20.36 0.98
CA PRO A 32 9.82 21.60 0.27
C PRO A 32 11.07 22.02 -0.51
N GLN A 33 10.93 22.32 -1.80
CA GLN A 33 12.04 22.75 -2.66
C GLN A 33 12.55 24.17 -2.29
N ASP A 34 12.04 24.75 -1.21
CA ASP A 34 12.43 26.06 -0.68
C ASP A 34 13.65 25.93 0.25
N PRO A 35 14.52 26.96 0.31
CA PRO A 35 15.69 26.94 1.17
C PRO A 35 15.32 26.65 2.63
N PRO A 36 16.19 26.00 3.41
CA PRO A 36 15.90 25.58 4.77
C PRO A 36 15.67 26.80 5.67
N ASP A 37 14.42 27.19 5.79
CA ASP A 37 13.97 28.08 6.85
C ASP A 37 14.17 27.33 8.19
N PRO A 38 14.84 27.89 9.21
CA PRO A 38 14.89 27.30 10.54
C PRO A 38 13.50 27.11 11.19
N SER A 39 12.43 27.67 10.60
CA SER A 39 11.02 27.41 10.93
C SER A 39 10.38 26.25 10.14
N ALA A 40 11.14 25.60 9.25
CA ALA A 40 10.65 24.63 8.27
C ALA A 40 9.86 23.51 8.95
N ARG A 41 8.57 23.54 8.63
CA ARG A 41 7.55 22.62 9.12
C ARG A 41 7.95 21.18 8.75
N LYS A 42 7.71 20.28 9.70
CA LYS A 42 7.93 18.82 9.65
C LYS A 42 7.69 18.24 8.24
N PRO A 43 8.47 17.23 7.81
CA PRO A 43 8.29 16.58 6.51
C PRO A 43 6.82 16.23 6.29
N ILE A 44 6.27 16.69 5.15
CA ILE A 44 4.87 16.49 4.81
C ILE A 44 4.70 15.01 4.50
N ARG A 45 4.12 14.26 5.44
CA ARG A 45 3.72 12.87 5.18
C ARG A 45 2.47 12.90 4.32
N ARG A 46 2.55 12.33 3.12
CA ARG A 46 1.39 12.15 2.25
C ARG A 46 0.80 10.78 2.51
N LEU A 47 -0.51 10.73 2.65
CA LEU A 47 -1.24 9.51 2.89
C LEU A 47 -1.75 8.97 1.56
N GLU A 48 -1.35 7.76 1.20
CA GLU A 48 -1.80 7.09 -0.02
C GLU A 48 -2.55 5.80 0.32
N TYR A 49 -3.61 5.56 -0.43
CA TYR A 49 -4.44 4.37 -0.30
C TYR A 49 -4.21 3.46 -1.50
N PHE A 50 -4.11 2.17 -1.22
CA PHE A 50 -3.97 1.11 -2.21
C PHE A 50 -4.98 0.01 -1.92
N TRP A 51 -5.43 -0.72 -2.94
CA TRP A 51 -6.40 -1.79 -2.79
C TRP A 51 -5.90 -3.05 -3.47
N LEU A 52 -6.07 -4.21 -2.82
CA LEU A 52 -5.96 -5.52 -3.44
C LEU A 52 -7.33 -6.17 -3.45
N CYS A 53 -7.73 -6.80 -4.56
CA CYS A 53 -8.93 -7.66 -4.58
C CYS A 53 -8.77 -8.85 -3.62
N ASP A 54 -9.87 -9.57 -3.36
CA ASP A 54 -9.87 -10.70 -2.41
C ASP A 54 -8.79 -11.74 -2.73
N ASP A 55 -8.69 -12.16 -4.00
CA ASP A 55 -7.70 -13.15 -4.44
C ASP A 55 -6.26 -12.69 -4.18
N CYS A 56 -5.95 -11.43 -4.52
CA CYS A 56 -4.61 -10.90 -4.29
C CYS A 56 -4.35 -10.72 -2.79
N ALA A 57 -5.30 -10.18 -2.03
CA ALA A 57 -5.14 -9.96 -0.59
C ALA A 57 -4.94 -11.26 0.20
N ALA A 58 -5.47 -12.38 -0.30
CA ALA A 58 -5.25 -13.70 0.30
C ALA A 58 -3.78 -14.17 0.16
N GLN A 59 -3.12 -13.83 -0.94
CA GLN A 59 -1.77 -14.33 -1.28
C GLN A 59 -0.66 -13.33 -0.95
N MET A 60 -0.95 -12.04 -1.02
CA MET A 60 0.04 -10.96 -0.91
C MET A 60 -0.47 -9.78 -0.08
N THR A 61 0.49 -8.98 0.37
CA THR A 61 0.30 -7.69 1.03
C THR A 61 1.08 -6.63 0.27
N LEU A 62 0.92 -5.37 0.65
CA LEU A 62 1.75 -4.27 0.18
C LEU A 62 2.81 -3.91 1.23
N ALA A 63 4.01 -3.58 0.76
CA ALA A 63 5.13 -3.14 1.56
C ALA A 63 5.78 -1.90 0.94
N ARG A 64 6.48 -1.13 1.77
CA ARG A 64 7.35 -0.04 1.29
C ARG A 64 8.77 -0.58 1.13
N LYS A 65 9.34 -0.42 -0.07
CA LYS A 65 10.74 -0.76 -0.38
C LYS A 65 11.35 0.40 -1.17
N ASP A 66 12.45 0.97 -0.67
CA ASP A 66 13.18 2.05 -1.33
C ASP A 66 12.28 3.26 -1.71
N GLY A 67 11.33 3.59 -0.84
CA GLY A 67 10.37 4.69 -1.06
C GLY A 67 9.18 4.34 -1.96
N ALA A 68 9.22 3.21 -2.67
CA ALA A 68 8.13 2.72 -3.52
C ALA A 68 7.24 1.72 -2.78
N VAL A 69 5.98 1.61 -3.23
CA VAL A 69 5.04 0.59 -2.77
C VAL A 69 5.15 -0.63 -3.68
N VAL A 70 5.40 -1.80 -3.09
CA VAL A 70 5.58 -3.07 -3.80
C VAL A 70 4.66 -4.15 -3.22
N THR A 71 4.32 -5.16 -4.02
CA THR A 71 3.67 -6.36 -3.53
C THR A 71 4.69 -7.28 -2.85
N ALA A 72 4.27 -7.92 -1.75
CA ALA A 72 5.09 -8.85 -0.98
C ALA A 72 4.24 -10.05 -0.53
N PRO A 73 4.81 -11.26 -0.37
CA PRO A 73 4.07 -12.41 0.12
C PRO A 73 3.41 -12.14 1.48
N ASN A 74 2.18 -12.63 1.66
CA ASN A 74 1.51 -12.53 2.94
C ASN A 74 2.09 -13.60 3.89
N VAL A 75 3.09 -13.22 4.70
CA VAL A 75 3.79 -14.17 5.59
C VAL A 75 2.90 -14.59 6.77
N ALA A 76 1.87 -13.81 7.10
CA ALA A 76 0.90 -14.17 8.15
C ALA A 76 0.06 -15.41 7.79
N THR A 77 -0.12 -15.72 6.49
CA THR A 77 -0.89 -16.88 6.03
C THR A 77 -0.12 -18.21 6.17
N ARG A 78 1.19 -18.20 6.45
CA ARG A 78 1.97 -19.44 6.61
C ARG A 78 1.76 -20.16 7.94
N SER A 79 1.18 -19.50 8.95
CA SER A 79 0.94 -20.12 10.26
C SER A 79 -0.38 -20.89 10.35
N ALA A 80 -1.25 -20.83 9.33
CA ALA A 80 -2.56 -21.49 9.35
C ALA A 80 -2.65 -22.79 8.52
N ALA A 81 -1.62 -23.13 7.74
CA ALA A 81 -1.64 -24.28 6.82
C ALA A 81 -0.98 -25.56 7.37
N THR A 82 -0.79 -25.69 8.69
CA THR A 82 -0.16 -26.90 9.31
C THR A 82 -1.06 -27.53 10.37
N ALA A 83 -2.37 -27.58 10.14
CA ALA A 83 -3.28 -28.43 10.89
C ALA A 83 -4.14 -29.22 9.90
N SER A 84 -3.74 -30.47 9.66
CA SER A 84 -4.55 -31.54 9.07
C SER A 84 -4.35 -32.78 9.90
#